data_AF-A0A742ANV6-F1
#
_entry.id   AF-A0A742ANV6-F1
#
_cell.length_a   1.000
_cell.length_b   1.000
_cell.length_c   1.000
_cell.angle_alpha   90.00
_cell.angle_beta   90.00
_cell.angle_gamma   90.00
#
_symmetry.space_group_name_H-M   'P 1'
#
loop_
_entity.id
_entity.type
_entity.pdbx_description
1 polymer ?
#
loop_
_entity_poly.entity_id
_entity_poly.type
_entity_poly.pdbx_seq_one_letter_code
_entity_poly.pdbx_strand_id
1 'polypeptide(L)'
;NTNKLIHVANLRVELILKNDAGVSDERIVAFPPLGLNTLGAEQGMGDSFKSMGYLLMKNGDLCDYHKLTFTVKSATATINGKKVDLLKTDNLHIIQNR
;
A
#
# COMPACT_ATOMS: atom_id res chain seq x y z
N ASN A 1 -10.95 -28.13 2.84
CA ASN A 1 -10.47 -26.75 3.08
C ASN A 1 -10.70 -25.92 1.84
N THR A 2 -11.73 -25.08 1.87
CA THR A 2 -12.11 -24.24 0.73
C THR A 2 -11.12 -23.09 0.63
N ASN A 3 -10.31 -23.06 -0.43
CA ASN A 3 -9.57 -21.86 -0.84
C ASN A 3 -10.58 -20.71 -0.98
N LYS A 4 -10.69 -19.85 0.04
CA LYS A 4 -11.46 -18.63 -0.08
C LYS A 4 -10.66 -17.70 -0.99
N LEU A 5 -11.06 -17.67 -2.26
CA LEU A 5 -10.58 -16.69 -3.22
C LEU A 5 -11.00 -15.30 -2.72
N ILE A 6 -10.09 -14.58 -2.08
CA ILE A 6 -10.31 -13.20 -1.67
C ILE A 6 -9.73 -12.32 -2.77
N HIS A 7 -10.59 -11.62 -3.49
CA HIS A 7 -10.17 -10.68 -4.52
C HIS A 7 -10.04 -9.28 -3.91
N VAL A 8 -8.82 -8.73 -3.95
CA VAL A 8 -8.54 -7.36 -3.52
C VAL A 8 -8.15 -6.54 -4.75
N ALA A 9 -8.91 -5.50 -5.06
CA ALA A 9 -8.64 -4.60 -6.18
C ALA A 9 -8.61 -3.14 -5.70
N ASN A 10 -8.10 -2.25 -6.54
CA ASN A 10 -8.11 -0.81 -6.30
C ASN A 10 -7.54 -0.41 -4.93
N LEU A 11 -6.52 -1.12 -4.44
CA LEU A 11 -5.81 -0.70 -3.24
C LEU A 11 -5.12 0.64 -3.52
N ARG A 12 -5.50 1.65 -2.73
CA ARG A 12 -5.00 3.03 -2.78
C ARG A 12 -4.63 3.43 -1.36
N VAL A 13 -3.38 3.84 -1.18
CA VAL A 13 -2.86 4.31 0.10
C VAL A 13 -2.42 5.75 -0.07
N GLU A 14 -3.05 6.66 0.66
CA GLU A 14 -2.67 8.06 0.73
C GLU A 14 -1.67 8.24 1.87
N LEU A 15 -0.53 8.81 1.53
CA LEU A 15 0.61 9.06 2.39
C LEU A 15 0.84 10.55 2.52
N ILE A 16 1.13 11.00 3.73
CA ILE A 16 1.78 12.28 3.98
C ILE A 16 3.27 11.99 4.13
N LEU A 17 4.06 12.53 3.21
CA LEU A 17 5.52 12.48 3.28
C LEU A 17 6.00 13.74 4.00
N LYS A 18 7.00 13.59 4.87
CA LYS A 18 7.62 14.72 5.56
C LYS A 18 9.12 14.50 5.74
N ASN A 19 9.93 15.51 5.41
CA ASN A 19 11.37 15.51 5.69
C ASN A 19 11.68 16.19 7.05
N ASP A 20 12.94 16.13 7.46
CA ASP A 20 13.44 16.75 8.70
C ASP A 20 13.42 18.29 8.66
N ALA A 21 13.47 18.89 7.46
CA ALA A 21 13.30 20.32 7.24
C ALA A 21 11.84 20.80 7.35
N GLY A 22 10.89 19.89 7.58
CA GLY A 22 9.47 20.21 7.77
C GLY A 22 8.67 20.37 6.47
N VAL A 23 9.27 20.15 5.29
CA VAL A 23 8.57 20.10 4.01
C VAL A 23 7.68 18.86 4.00
N SER A 24 6.43 19.03 3.59
CA SER A 24 5.45 17.94 3.51
C SER A 24 4.75 17.89 2.16
N ASP A 25 4.38 16.68 1.72
CA ASP A 25 3.67 16.44 0.47
C ASP A 25 2.72 15.25 0.61
N GLU A 26 1.54 15.34 -0.02
CA GLU A 26 0.54 14.28 0.01
C GLU A 26 0.58 13.48 -1.29
N ARG A 27 0.58 12.15 -1.17
CA ARG A 27 0.75 11.25 -2.30
C ARG A 27 -0.13 10.03 -2.19
N ILE A 28 -0.68 9.60 -3.32
CA ILE A 28 -1.44 8.35 -3.41
C ILE A 28 -0.57 7.30 -4.10
N VAL A 29 -0.37 6.17 -3.43
CA VAL A 29 0.26 4.97 -3.98
C VAL A 29 -0.86 4.01 -4.41
N ALA A 30 -0.82 3.63 -5.68
CA ALA A 30 -1.72 2.64 -6.26
C ALA A 30 -1.03 1.28 -6.33
N PHE A 31 -1.70 0.25 -5.85
CA PHE A 31 -1.20 -1.13 -5.90
C PHE A 31 -1.96 -1.93 -6.96
N PRO A 32 -1.29 -2.92 -7.59
CA PRO A 32 -1.96 -3.87 -8.47
C PRO A 32 -2.96 -4.73 -7.67
N PRO A 33 -3.99 -5.32 -8.33
CA PRO A 33 -4.90 -6.26 -7.69
C PRO A 33 -4.18 -7.49 -7.10
N LEU A 34 -4.72 -8.02 -6.00
CA LEU A 34 -4.19 -9.16 -5.24
C LEU A 34 -5.26 -10.26 -5.13
N GLY A 35 -4.82 -11.51 -4.95
CA GLY A 35 -5.71 -12.64 -4.65
C GLY A 35 -6.46 -13.25 -5.84
N LEU A 36 -6.00 -12.97 -7.06
CA LEU A 36 -6.26 -13.83 -8.21
C LEU A 36 -5.13 -14.86 -8.28
N ASN A 37 -5.48 -16.13 -8.51
CA ASN A 37 -4.52 -17.22 -8.74
C ASN A 37 -3.57 -16.84 -9.88
N THR A 38 -2.43 -16.24 -9.55
CA THR A 38 -1.36 -15.97 -10.51
C THR A 38 -0.41 -17.15 -10.42
N LEU A 39 -0.47 -18.00 -11.44
CA LEU A 39 0.42 -19.15 -11.68
C LEU A 39 1.91 -18.75 -11.87
N GLY A 40 2.37 -17.64 -11.29
CA GLY A 40 3.71 -17.09 -11.53
C GLY A 40 4.14 -16.00 -10.57
N ALA A 41 3.38 -15.68 -9.53
CA ALA A 41 3.90 -14.91 -8.42
C ALA A 41 4.12 -15.87 -7.26
N GLU A 42 5.30 -15.85 -6.64
CA GLU A 42 5.56 -16.49 -5.35
C GLU A 42 4.76 -15.76 -4.24
N GLN A 43 3.46 -15.54 -4.45
CA GLN A 43 2.52 -15.11 -3.43
C GLN A 43 2.24 -16.35 -2.60
N GLY A 44 3.04 -16.48 -1.53
CA GLY A 44 3.05 -17.62 -0.65
C GLY A 44 1.66 -18.10 -0.28
N MET A 45 1.53 -19.42 -0.20
CA MET A 45 0.42 -20.10 0.48
C MET A 45 0.36 -19.58 1.92
N GLY A 46 -0.40 -18.53 2.19
CA GLY A 46 -0.48 -17.91 3.51
C GLY A 46 -1.63 -16.91 3.63
N ASP A 47 -2.03 -16.62 4.86
CA ASP A 47 -3.21 -15.81 5.21
C ASP A 47 -3.09 -14.31 4.87
N SER A 48 -2.00 -13.87 4.21
CA SER A 48 -1.70 -12.46 3.95
C SER A 48 -1.17 -12.23 2.53
N PHE A 49 -1.63 -11.16 1.88
CA PHE A 49 -1.10 -10.71 0.59
C PHE A 49 0.03 -9.68 0.76
N LYS A 50 1.08 -9.79 -0.04
CA LYS A 50 2.17 -8.79 -0.13
C LYS A 50 2.15 -8.13 -1.51
N SER A 51 2.35 -6.83 -1.54
CA SER A 51 2.41 -6.04 -2.77
C SER A 51 3.40 -4.89 -2.60
N MET A 52 4.06 -4.52 -3.70
CA MET A 52 4.98 -3.40 -3.74
C MET A 52 4.39 -2.29 -4.60
N GLY A 53 4.39 -1.08 -4.07
CA GLY A 53 3.97 0.13 -4.77
C GLY A 53 5.17 1.05 -4.94
N TYR A 54 5.26 1.70 -6.10
CA TYR A 54 6.28 2.71 -6.37
C TYR A 54 5.68 4.10 -6.26
N LEU A 55 6.45 5.00 -5.65
CA LEU A 55 6.09 6.40 -5.54
C LEU A 55 7.13 7.24 -6.28
N LEU A 56 6.69 7.94 -7.33
CA LEU A 56 7.56 8.85 -8.07
C LEU A 56 7.65 10.18 -7.33
N MET A 57 8.85 10.52 -6.88
CA MET A 57 9.11 11.79 -6.19
C MET A 57 9.38 12.89 -7.21
N LYS A 58 8.50 13.90 -7.25
CA LYS A 58 8.68 15.08 -8.11
C LYS A 58 9.28 16.29 -7.39
N ASN A 59 9.17 16.33 -6.07
CA ASN A 59 9.72 17.40 -5.26
C ASN A 59 11.17 17.07 -4.86
N GLY A 60 12.13 17.86 -5.38
CA GLY A 60 13.54 17.70 -5.09
C GLY A 60 13.88 17.77 -3.60
N ASP A 61 13.15 18.57 -2.83
CA ASP A 61 13.34 18.73 -1.38
C ASP A 61 13.00 17.47 -0.58
N LEU A 62 12.28 16.53 -1.20
CA LEU A 62 11.90 15.25 -0.62
C LEU A 62 12.68 14.07 -1.20
N CYS A 63 13.61 14.29 -2.14
CA CYS A 63 14.37 13.20 -2.77
C CYS A 63 15.38 12.52 -1.84
N ASP A 64 15.77 13.15 -0.72
CA ASP A 64 16.56 12.50 0.33
C ASP A 64 15.69 11.53 1.13
N TYR A 65 15.53 10.32 0.58
CA TYR A 65 14.67 9.27 1.11
C TYR A 65 15.07 8.77 2.50
N HIS A 66 16.34 8.94 2.90
CA HIS A 66 16.82 8.56 4.23
C HIS A 66 16.23 9.45 5.33
N LYS A 67 15.89 10.69 5.00
CA LYS A 67 15.30 11.68 5.92
C LYS A 67 13.78 11.75 5.83
N LEU A 68 13.19 10.94 4.95
CA LEU A 68 11.75 10.92 4.74
C LEU A 68 11.05 10.04 5.78
N THR A 69 10.03 10.61 6.38
CA THR A 69 9.02 9.89 7.16
C THR A 69 7.71 9.86 6.38
N PHE A 70 6.93 8.80 6.57
CA PHE A 70 5.59 8.71 6.00
C PHE A 70 4.56 8.53 7.11
N THR A 71 3.39 9.12 6.92
CA THR A 71 2.19 8.86 7.71
C THR A 71 1.09 8.41 6.77
N VAL A 72 0.36 7.36 7.13
CA VAL A 72 -0.79 6.91 6.32
C VAL A 72 -2.00 7.73 6.70
N LYS A 73 -2.51 8.52 5.74
CA LYS A 73 -3.70 9.36 5.92
C LYS A 73 -4.98 8.61 5.61
N SER A 74 -4.97 7.82 4.55
CA SER A 74 -6.09 6.96 4.18
C SER A 74 -5.58 5.68 3.49
N ALA A 75 -6.31 4.58 3.65
CA ALA A 75 -6.04 3.36 2.90
C ALA A 75 -7.36 2.70 2.54
N THR A 76 -7.64 2.55 1.25
CA THR A 76 -8.89 1.97 0.77
C THR A 76 -8.64 0.89 -0.26
N ALA A 77 -9.50 -0.12 -0.30
CA ALA A 77 -9.49 -1.16 -1.30
C ALA A 77 -10.91 -1.62 -1.62
N THR A 78 -11.06 -2.34 -2.72
CA THR A 78 -12.25 -3.11 -3.04
C THR A 78 -11.98 -4.57 -2.71
N ILE A 79 -12.59 -5.10 -1.65
CA ILE A 79 -12.47 -6.52 -1.26
C ILE A 79 -13.78 -7.22 -1.62
N ASN A 80 -13.70 -8.25 -2.47
CA ASN A 80 -14.86 -9.00 -2.96
C ASN A 80 -16.00 -8.09 -3.45
N GLY A 81 -15.65 -7.05 -4.20
CA GLY A 81 -16.60 -6.09 -4.77
C GLY A 81 -17.08 -4.98 -3.83
N LYS A 82 -16.70 -5.00 -2.54
CA LYS A 82 -17.09 -3.97 -1.57
C LYS A 82 -15.93 -3.03 -1.27
N LYS A 83 -16.19 -1.72 -1.22
CA LYS A 83 -15.20 -0.74 -0.78
C LYS A 83 -14.99 -0.89 0.73
N VAL A 84 -13.73 -0.98 1.15
CA VAL A 84 -13.30 -1.15 2.53
C VAL A 84 -12.28 -0.06 2.86
N ASP A 85 -12.44 0.54 4.03
CA ASP A 85 -11.45 1.41 4.66
C ASP A 85 -10.54 0.53 5.52
N LEU A 86 -9.28 0.39 5.12
CA LEU A 86 -8.32 -0.52 5.73
C LEU A 86 -7.74 0.04 7.02
N LEU A 87 -7.76 1.36 7.24
CA LEU A 87 -7.29 1.97 8.49
C LEU A 87 -8.24 1.70 9.67
N LYS A 88 -9.49 1.34 9.38
CA LYS A 88 -10.47 0.92 10.38
C LYS A 88 -10.42 -0.58 10.65
N THR A 89 -9.37 -1.26 10.17
CA THR A 89 -9.19 -2.70 10.31
C THR A 89 -7.76 -2.99 10.74
N ASP A 90 -7.54 -4.15 11.37
CA ASP A 90 -6.19 -4.62 11.71
C ASP A 90 -5.50 -5.36 10.54
N ASN A 91 -6.01 -5.19 9.31
CA ASN A 91 -5.61 -5.98 8.14
C ASN A 91 -4.56 -5.29 7.25
N LEU A 92 -3.96 -4.19 7.71
CA LEU A 92 -3.00 -3.41 6.93
C LEU A 92 -1.70 -3.19 7.70
N HIS A 93 -0.61 -3.71 7.13
CA HIS A 93 0.75 -3.41 7.55
C HIS A 93 1.51 -2.79 6.38
N ILE A 94 2.05 -1.59 6.60
CA ILE A 94 2.84 -0.86 5.60
C ILE A 94 4.27 -0.73 6.11
N ILE A 95 5.22 -1.15 5.29
CA ILE A 95 6.66 -1.09 5.58
C ILE A 95 7.32 -0.31 4.46
N GLN A 96 8.14 0.68 4.80
CA GLN A 96 9.05 1.32 3.86
C GLN A 96 10.36 0.52 3.83
N ASN A 97 10.67 -0.06 2.68
CA ASN A 97 12.00 -0.61 2.45
C ASN A 97 12.98 0.56 2.24
N ARG A 98 14.01 0.61 3.09
CA ARG A 98 15.11 1.60 3.06
C ARG A 98 16.40 0.93 2.64
#